data_AF-A0A8H3CKM4-F1
#
_entry.id   AF-A0A8H3CKM4-F1
#
_cell.length_a   1.000
_cell.length_b   1.000
_cell.length_c   1.000
_cell.angle_alpha   90.00
_cell.angle_beta   90.00
_cell.angle_gamma   90.00
#
_symmetry.space_group_name_H-M   'P 1'
#
loop_
_entity.id
_entity.type
_entity.pdbx_description
1 polymer ?
#
loop_
_entity_poly.entity_id
_entity_poly.type
_entity_poly.pdbx_seq_one_letter_code
_entity_poly.pdbx_strand_id
1 'polypeptide(L)' 'MLYVNGWQFGRFTSNFGPQTVYPIPEGVLNHRGENDILLTLWSLDALGAKIANVELAPTIVLASSKEIVRGLAA' A
#
# COMPACT_ATOMS: atom_id res chain seq x y z
N MET A 1 -6.66 -0.83 -7.79
CA MET A 1 -5.55 -1.68 -7.31
C MET A 1 -4.52 -0.80 -6.62
N LEU A 2 -3.71 -1.35 -5.71
CA LEU A 2 -2.61 -0.67 -5.01
C LEU A 2 -1.26 -1.26 -5.45
N TYR A 3 -0.36 -0.37 -5.85
CA TYR A 3 1.04 -0.68 -6.15
C TYR A 3 1.96 0.21 -5.30
N VAL A 4 3.08 -0.37 -4.85
CA VAL A 4 4.14 0.33 -4.13
C VAL A 4 5.47 -0.06 -4.75
N ASN A 5 6.24 0.92 -5.23
CA ASN A 5 7.52 0.73 -5.91
C ASN A 5 7.46 -0.32 -7.04
N GLY A 6 6.39 -0.27 -7.85
CA GLY A 6 6.15 -1.20 -8.96
C GLY A 6 5.52 -2.55 -8.57
N TRP A 7 5.49 -2.92 -7.30
CA TRP A 7 4.90 -4.17 -6.83
C TRP A 7 3.40 -4.03 -6.57
N GLN A 8 2.59 -4.97 -7.06
CA GLN A 8 1.15 -5.00 -6.80
C GLN A 8 0.86 -5.62 -5.43
N PHE A 9 0.30 -4.83 -4.49
CA PHE A 9 0.11 -5.24 -3.09
C PHE A 9 -1.34 -5.45 -2.67
N GLY A 10 -2.30 -4.94 -3.44
CA GLY A 10 -3.69 -5.04 -3.05
C GLY A 10 -4.67 -4.81 -4.19
N ARG A 11 -5.76 -5.58 -4.16
CA ARG A 11 -6.98 -5.27 -4.92
C ARG A 11 -8.09 -4.98 -3.93
N PHE A 12 -8.58 -3.75 -3.96
CA PHE A 12 -9.75 -3.34 -3.21
C PHE A 12 -10.98 -3.43 -4.10
N THR A 13 -12.02 -4.11 -3.59
CA THR A 13 -13.32 -4.25 -4.25
C THR A 13 -14.38 -3.73 -3.29
N SER A 14 -14.89 -2.53 -3.55
CA SER A 14 -15.72 -1.76 -2.61
C SER A 14 -17.04 -2.44 -2.22
N ASN A 15 -17.63 -3.22 -3.12
CA ASN A 15 -18.92 -3.89 -2.90
C ASN A 15 -18.81 -5.32 -2.35
N PHE A 16 -17.60 -5.84 -2.16
CA PHE A 16 -17.38 -7.21 -1.68
C PHE A 16 -16.60 -7.27 -0.37
N GLY A 17 -15.60 -6.39 -0.18
CA GLY A 17 -14.81 -6.35 1.06
C GLY A 17 -14.20 -7.71 1.44
N PRO A 18 -13.86 -7.96 2.73
CA PRO A 18 -13.86 -7.03 3.86
C PRO A 18 -12.55 -6.24 4.00
N GLN A 19 -11.54 -6.56 3.19
CA GLN A 19 -10.19 -6.03 3.37
C GLN A 19 -10.13 -4.54 3.04
N THR A 20 -9.76 -3.73 4.04
CA THR A 20 -9.50 -2.28 3.92
C THR A 20 -8.08 -1.90 4.30
N VAL A 21 -7.33 -2.83 4.91
CA VAL A 21 -5.93 -2.65 5.33
C VAL A 21 -5.02 -3.55 4.51
N TYR A 22 -3.98 -2.95 3.94
CA TYR A 22 -3.00 -3.60 3.08
C TYR A 22 -1.59 -3.38 3.65
N PRO A 23 -1.03 -4.34 4.41
CA PRO A 23 0.30 -4.19 5.00
C PRO A 23 1.37 -4.24 3.91
N ILE A 24 2.26 -3.24 3.92
CA ILE A 24 3.41 -3.16 3.02
C ILE A 24 4.67 -3.38 3.85
N PRO A 25 5.48 -4.41 3.56
CA PRO A 25 6.67 -4.71 4.34
C PRO A 25 7.81 -3.74 4.03
N GLU A 26 8.64 -3.51 5.05
CA GLU A 26 9.95 -2.86 4.88
C GLU A 26 10.79 -3.63 3.85
N GLY A 27 11.47 -2.91 2.97
CA GLY A 27 12.25 -3.45 1.86
C GLY A 27 11.55 -3.30 0.51
N VAL A 28 10.23 -3.50 0.47
CA VAL A 28 9.40 -2.92 -0.60
C VAL A 28 9.18 -1.47 -0.30
N LEU A 29 8.64 -1.15 0.89
CA LEU A 29 8.61 0.24 1.35
C LEU A 29 10.03 0.62 1.78
N ASN A 30 10.54 1.69 1.18
CA ASN A 30 11.81 2.30 1.53
C ASN A 30 11.59 3.24 2.73
N HIS A 31 11.89 2.77 3.94
CA HIS A 31 11.76 3.56 5.17
C HIS A 31 12.78 4.71 5.29
N ARG A 32 13.77 4.78 4.40
CA ARG A 32 14.85 5.79 4.41
C ARG A 32 15.06 6.45 3.06
N GLY A 33 13.99 6.61 2.29
CA GLY A 33 14.03 7.28 1.00
C GLY A 33 12.67 7.41 0.36
N GLU A 34 12.67 7.71 -0.93
CA GLU A 34 11.44 7.93 -1.71
C GLU A 34 10.73 6.61 -2.01
N ASN A 35 9.41 6.72 -2.17
CA ASN A 35 8.54 5.62 -2.54
C ASN A 35 7.52 6.10 -3.57
N ASP A 36 7.33 5.31 -4.62
CA ASP A 36 6.30 5.52 -5.62
C ASP A 36 5.06 4.70 -5.26
N ILE A 37 3.92 5.38 -5.15
CA ILE A 37 2.63 4.74 -4.90
C ILE A 37 1.71 4.99 -6.09
N LEU A 38 1.18 3.92 -6.66
CA LEU A 38 0.19 3.98 -7.74
C LEU A 38 -1.12 3.34 -7.29
N LEU A 39 -2.20 4.11 -7.43
CA LEU A 39 -3.56 3.66 -7.23
C LEU A 39 -4.31 3.68 -8.56
N THR A 40 -4.96 2.57 -8.88
CA THR A 40 -5.90 2.49 -10.00
C THR A 40 -7.33 2.43 -9.48
N LEU A 41 -8.20 3.26 -10.05
CA LEU A 41 -9.62 3.31 -9.73
C LEU A 41 -10.42 2.87 -10.96
N TRP A 42 -11.25 1.85 -10.79
CA TRP A 42 -12.16 1.39 -11.84
C TRP A 42 -13.60 1.51 -11.34
N SER A 43 -14.37 2.40 -11.97
CA SER A 43 -15.81 2.50 -11.72
C SER A 43 -16.57 1.43 -12.50
N LEU A 44 -17.49 0.74 -11.83
CA LEU A 44 -18.48 -0.13 -12.46
C LEU A 44 -19.86 0.55 -12.57
N ASP A 45 -19.93 1.82 -12.16
CA ASP A 45 -21.13 2.65 -12.19
C ASP A 45 -20.97 3.80 -13.18
N ALA A 46 -22.07 4.17 -13.86
CA ALA A 46 -22.12 5.27 -14.81
C ALA A 46 -21.87 6.64 -14.18
N LEU A 47 -22.19 6.82 -12.89
CA LEU A 47 -21.92 8.04 -12.13
C LEU A 47 -20.44 8.17 -11.72
N GLY A 48 -19.62 7.16 -12.01
CA GLY A 48 -18.21 7.13 -11.64
C GLY A 48 -17.99 6.64 -10.21
N ALA A 49 -16.74 6.77 -9.77
CA ALA A 49 -16.32 6.37 -8.43
C ALA A 49 -15.31 7.37 -7.88
N LYS A 50 -15.17 7.39 -6.56
CA LYS A 50 -14.12 8.14 -5.86
C LYS A 50 -13.56 7.30 -4.73
N ILE A 51 -12.32 7.57 -4.34
CA ILE A 51 -11.74 6.99 -3.14
C ILE A 51 -12.12 7.89 -1.96
N ALA A 52 -12.74 7.32 -0.94
CA ALA A 52 -13.23 8.08 0.21
C ALA A 52 -12.08 8.52 1.14
N ASN A 53 -11.16 7.60 1.43
CA ASN A 53 -9.97 7.87 2.22
C ASN A 53 -8.84 6.92 1.79
N VAL A 54 -7.60 7.41 1.86
CA VAL A 54 -6.37 6.61 1.76
C VAL A 54 -5.40 7.17 2.79
N GLU A 55 -4.90 6.30 3.65
CA GLU A 55 -3.99 6.69 4.72
C GLU A 55 -2.87 5.65 4.85
N LEU A 56 -1.65 6.13 5.08
CA LEU A 56 -0.55 5.30 5.53
C LEU A 56 -0.51 5.32 7.05
N ALA A 57 -1.03 4.26 7.67
CA ALA A 57 -1.08 4.14 9.13
C ALA A 57 0.07 3.27 9.66
N PRO A 58 0.83 3.74 10.68
CA PRO A 58 1.73 2.87 11.41
C PRO A 58 0.94 1.88 12.25
N THR A 59 1.43 0.65 12.40
CA THR A 59 0.87 -0.31 13.36
C THR A 59 1.47 -0.10 14.74
N ILE A 60 2.67 -0.61 14.97
CA ILE A 60 3.40 -0.47 16.24
C ILE A 60 4.88 -0.21 15.94
N VAL A 61 5.50 0.65 16.74
CA VAL A 61 6.95 0.88 16.69
C VAL A 61 7.61 -0.04 17.70
N LEU A 62 8.48 -0.93 17.23
CA LEU A 62 9.19 -1.92 18.05
C LEU A 62 10.68 -1.68 17.99
N ALA A 63 11.34 -1.61 19.16
CA ALA A 63 12.78 -1.73 19.23
C ALA A 63 13.16 -3.19 18.91
N SER A 64 14.00 -3.39 17.90
CA SER A 64 14.37 -4.72 17.43
C SER A 64 15.87 -4.82 17.19
N SER A 65 16.45 -5.97 17.53
CA SER A 65 17.83 -6.33 17.14
C SER A 65 17.90 -6.90 15.72
N LYS A 66 16.78 -6.91 14.98
CA LYS A 66 16.74 -7.32 13.58
C LYS A 66 17.71 -6.45 12.78
N GLU A 67 18.44 -7.10 11.87
CA GLU A 67 19.33 -6.40 10.95
C GLU A 67 18.56 -5.37 10.11
N ILE A 68 19.28 -4.32 9.70
CA ILE A 68 18.74 -3.27 8.84
C ILE A 68 18.31 -3.88 7.50
N VAL A 69 17.03 -3.74 7.17
CA VAL A 69 16.53 -4.11 5.85
C VAL A 69 16.98 -3.04 4.86
N ARG A 70 17.78 -3.46 3.86
CA ARG A 70 18.10 -2.62 2.71
C ARG A 70 16.99 -2.78 1.67
N GLY A 71 16.57 -1.68 1.05
CA GLY A 71 15.56 -1.71 -0.01
C GLY A 71 15.96 -2.69 -1.12
N LEU A 72 14.99 -3.36 -1.72
CA LEU A 72 15.22 -4.14 -2.93
C LEU A 72 15.67 -3.16 -4.01
N ALA A 73 16.97 -3.17 -4.34
CA ALA A 73 17.48 -2.41 -5.47
C ALA A 73 16.71 -2.87 -6.72
N ALA A 74 15.99 -1.95 -7.33
CA ALA A 74 15.54 -2.12 -8.71
C ALA A 74 16.76 -2.10 -9.64
#